data_AF-A0A816CHH3-F1
#
_entry.id   AF-A0A816CHH3-F1
#
_cell.length_a   1.000
_cell.length_b   1.000
_cell.length_c   1.000
_cell.angle_alpha   90.00
_cell.angle_beta   90.00
_cell.angle_gamma   90.00
#
_symmetry.space_group_name_H-M   'P 1'
#
loop_
_entity.id
_entity.type
_entity.pdbx_description
1 polymer ?
#
loop_
_entity_poly.entity_id
_entity_poly.type
_entity_poly.pdbx_seq_one_letter_code
_entity_poly.pdbx_strand_id
1 'polypeptide(L)'
;MNTDSVVLTFGYSTKSKPTVCFDGYVYTLNKDRGTVKYWRCEDRSCSAFLHTDGNNKYKAHTGTHVGHLPSPERVELMALSRKVKERVVKETTPIARIYEQELAAAQLSRTALALAPSARERQSSLCRFRRTTTPVLPTSSTFDIPEPYAQTLGGKKFLLHDILIRGQRALTFANDLQLTILFKSSHIFIDGTFQVCPPFFDQVFTIHGVHHEHVVPCVIALLPGRSATIYKRLFQLLDQEAADLHMTFEPKLITSDFESGLIKAVKHHFPMSRHVGCFFHFTQSVHRKIQQLGLSVEYKNNEETRSLCQQLMALGLLPRDKVLPAFEHLTEAQPESLEDLFDYFEDFWMETTLIELWNVSDLKIRTNNNAEDK
;
A
#
# COMPACT_ATOMS: atom_id res chain seq x y z
N MET A 1 22.28 -41.75 -29.93
CA MET A 1 21.47 -40.59 -30.34
C MET A 1 22.35 -39.36 -30.21
N ASN A 2 22.41 -38.53 -31.25
CA ASN A 2 23.23 -37.32 -31.29
C ASN A 2 22.77 -36.37 -30.17
N THR A 3 23.65 -35.99 -29.25
CA THR A 3 23.30 -35.21 -28.05
C THR A 3 22.96 -33.75 -28.33
N ASP A 4 23.12 -33.29 -29.57
CA ASP A 4 23.05 -31.87 -29.96
C ASP A 4 21.67 -31.36 -30.37
N SER A 5 20.61 -32.17 -30.29
CA SER A 5 19.24 -31.74 -30.66
C SER A 5 18.17 -31.97 -29.58
N VAL A 6 18.57 -32.24 -28.33
CA VAL A 6 17.60 -32.42 -27.23
C VAL A 6 17.18 -31.07 -26.67
N VAL A 7 15.89 -30.73 -26.84
CA VAL A 7 15.31 -29.49 -26.30
C VAL A 7 14.83 -29.73 -24.87
N LEU A 8 15.45 -29.03 -23.92
CA LEU A 8 15.02 -29.00 -22.52
C LEU A 8 14.36 -27.66 -22.22
N THR A 9 13.16 -27.70 -21.65
CA THR A 9 12.48 -26.47 -21.18
C THR A 9 12.58 -26.39 -19.67
N PHE A 10 13.32 -25.39 -19.16
CA PHE A 10 13.45 -25.16 -17.73
C PHE A 10 12.33 -24.25 -17.20
N GLY A 11 12.12 -24.29 -15.89
CA GLY A 11 11.09 -23.52 -15.22
C GLY A 11 11.11 -23.75 -13.72
N TYR A 12 10.01 -23.44 -13.06
CA TYR A 12 9.87 -23.59 -11.62
C TYR A 12 8.50 -24.11 -11.24
N SER A 13 8.48 -25.02 -10.25
CA SER A 13 7.25 -25.50 -9.63
C SER A 13 6.49 -24.40 -8.87
N THR A 14 5.28 -24.73 -8.42
CA THR A 14 4.46 -23.89 -7.54
C THR A 14 5.16 -23.56 -6.21
N LYS A 15 6.02 -24.46 -5.73
CA LYS A 15 6.89 -24.25 -4.55
C LYS A 15 8.23 -23.58 -4.89
N SER A 16 8.38 -23.04 -6.10
CA SER A 16 9.60 -22.37 -6.58
C SER A 16 10.85 -23.23 -6.60
N LYS A 17 10.69 -24.57 -6.70
CA LYS A 17 11.80 -25.48 -6.98
C LYS A 17 12.07 -25.53 -8.48
N PRO A 18 13.34 -25.61 -8.93
CA PRO A 18 13.67 -25.79 -10.34
C PRO A 18 13.00 -27.03 -10.92
N THR A 19 12.45 -26.88 -12.12
CA THR A 19 11.88 -27.97 -12.91
C THR A 19 12.42 -27.95 -14.33
N VAL A 20 12.39 -29.11 -14.98
CA VAL A 20 12.77 -29.28 -16.38
C VAL A 20 11.75 -30.17 -17.07
N CYS A 21 11.40 -29.83 -18.30
CA CYS A 21 10.58 -30.66 -19.17
C CYS A 21 11.45 -31.33 -20.23
N PHE A 22 11.21 -32.63 -20.42
CA PHE A 22 11.80 -33.48 -21.44
C PHE A 22 10.73 -34.49 -21.91
N ASP A 23 10.56 -34.65 -23.21
CA ASP A 23 9.58 -35.56 -23.85
C ASP A 23 8.14 -35.46 -23.31
N GLY A 24 7.67 -34.25 -22.99
CA GLY A 24 6.31 -34.02 -22.49
C GLY A 24 6.09 -34.38 -21.02
N TYR A 25 7.16 -34.78 -20.31
CA TYR A 25 7.16 -35.06 -18.88
C TYR A 25 7.87 -33.95 -18.09
N VAL A 26 7.42 -33.71 -16.87
CA VAL A 26 8.00 -32.71 -15.96
C VAL A 26 8.82 -33.41 -14.88
N TYR A 27 10.04 -32.91 -14.67
CA TYR A 27 10.97 -33.39 -13.67
C TYR A 27 11.29 -32.29 -12.67
N THR A 28 11.47 -32.67 -11.40
CA THR A 28 11.87 -31.79 -10.30
C THR A 28 13.32 -32.04 -9.93
N LEU A 29 14.07 -30.98 -9.59
CA LEU A 29 15.45 -31.12 -9.16
C LEU A 29 15.53 -31.97 -7.89
N ASN A 30 16.27 -33.07 -7.96
CA ASN A 30 16.48 -34.01 -6.85
C ASN A 30 17.83 -33.77 -6.16
N LYS A 31 18.92 -33.68 -6.94
CA LYS A 31 20.28 -33.43 -6.43
C LYS A 31 21.07 -32.57 -7.42
N ASP A 32 21.87 -31.65 -6.90
CA ASP A 32 22.85 -30.88 -7.67
C ASP A 32 24.26 -31.19 -7.11
N ARG A 33 25.17 -31.65 -7.97
CA ARG A 33 26.57 -31.94 -7.62
C ARG A 33 27.56 -30.98 -8.30
N GLY A 34 27.08 -29.85 -8.83
CA GLY A 34 27.87 -28.88 -9.59
C GLY A 34 28.14 -29.33 -11.02
N THR A 35 28.76 -30.50 -11.23
CA THR A 35 29.08 -31.03 -12.57
C THR A 35 27.91 -31.72 -13.26
N VAL A 36 26.98 -32.28 -12.47
CA VAL A 36 25.78 -32.99 -12.93
C VAL A 36 24.61 -32.65 -12.02
N LYS A 37 23.45 -32.38 -12.63
CA LYS A 37 22.17 -32.20 -11.95
C LYS A 37 21.28 -33.40 -12.24
N TYR A 38 20.68 -33.93 -11.18
CA TYR A 38 19.81 -35.10 -11.20
C TYR A 38 18.38 -34.64 -10.96
N TRP A 39 17.52 -34.96 -11.91
CA TRP A 39 16.12 -34.58 -11.93
C TRP A 39 15.27 -35.85 -11.83
N ARG A 40 14.27 -35.86 -10.95
CA ARG A 40 13.34 -36.99 -10.80
C ARG A 40 11.98 -36.60 -11.36
N CYS A 41 11.29 -37.54 -12.00
CA CYS A 41 9.91 -37.34 -12.43
C CYS A 41 9.06 -36.74 -11.29
N GLU A 42 8.18 -35.80 -11.63
CA GLU A 42 7.30 -35.17 -10.65
C GLU A 42 6.32 -36.17 -10.02
N ASP A 43 5.85 -37.15 -10.80
CA ASP A 43 5.10 -38.29 -10.29
C ASP A 43 6.01 -39.18 -9.42
N ARG A 44 5.66 -39.29 -8.13
CA ARG A 44 6.45 -40.04 -7.15
C ARG A 44 6.35 -41.55 -7.33
N SER A 45 5.30 -42.04 -8.00
CA SER A 45 5.16 -43.44 -8.38
C SER A 45 6.07 -43.80 -9.58
N CYS A 46 6.54 -42.79 -10.32
CA CYS A 46 7.44 -42.96 -11.44
C CYS A 46 8.91 -43.09 -11.01
N SER A 47 9.64 -43.99 -11.68
CA SER A 47 11.06 -44.26 -11.46
C SER A 47 11.99 -43.56 -12.48
N ALA A 48 11.44 -42.73 -13.37
CA ALA A 48 12.21 -42.02 -14.39
C ALA A 48 13.04 -40.86 -13.81
N PHE A 49 14.28 -40.74 -14.31
CA PHE A 49 15.21 -39.66 -14.00
C PHE A 49 15.81 -39.07 -15.27
N LEU A 50 16.06 -37.76 -15.21
CA LEU A 50 16.77 -37.01 -16.23
C LEU A 50 18.05 -36.45 -15.61
N HIS A 51 19.15 -36.47 -16.36
CA HIS A 51 20.44 -35.91 -15.95
C HIS A 51 20.84 -34.79 -16.91
N THR A 52 21.24 -33.65 -16.35
CA THR A 52 21.84 -32.55 -17.09
C THR A 52 23.24 -32.24 -16.58
N ASP A 53 24.06 -31.58 -17.38
CA ASP A 53 25.34 -31.03 -16.90
C ASP A 53 25.11 -29.80 -16.00
N GLY A 54 26.20 -29.25 -15.45
CA GLY A 54 26.16 -28.03 -14.64
C GLY A 54 25.57 -26.82 -15.37
N ASN A 55 25.69 -26.80 -16.70
CA ASN A 55 25.20 -25.76 -17.62
C ASN A 55 23.80 -26.07 -18.18
N ASN A 56 23.06 -27.01 -17.57
CA ASN A 56 21.70 -27.39 -17.94
C ASN A 56 21.55 -28.01 -19.35
N LYS A 57 22.61 -28.59 -19.94
CA LYS A 57 22.51 -29.39 -21.16
C LYS A 57 22.17 -30.84 -20.87
N TYR A 58 21.45 -31.48 -21.77
CA TYR A 58 21.09 -32.90 -21.66
C TYR A 58 22.35 -33.78 -21.53
N LYS A 59 22.36 -34.73 -20.58
CA LYS A 59 23.39 -35.77 -20.48
C LYS A 59 22.85 -37.16 -20.70
N ALA A 60 21.78 -37.52 -19.99
CA ALA A 60 21.21 -38.85 -20.01
C ALA A 60 19.79 -38.86 -19.46
N HIS A 61 19.04 -39.89 -19.82
CA HIS A 61 17.75 -40.23 -19.23
C HIS A 61 17.78 -41.70 -18.81
N THR A 62 17.18 -42.01 -17.67
CA THR A 62 17.16 -43.37 -17.12
C THR A 62 15.78 -43.72 -16.57
N GLY A 63 15.35 -44.96 -16.77
CA GLY A 63 14.03 -45.44 -16.38
C GLY A 63 12.96 -45.16 -17.43
N THR A 64 11.80 -45.78 -17.28
CA THR A 64 10.66 -45.65 -18.20
C THR A 64 9.47 -45.07 -17.46
N HIS A 65 8.70 -44.21 -18.12
CA HIS A 65 7.43 -43.73 -17.57
C HIS A 65 6.40 -44.85 -17.60
N VAL A 66 6.11 -45.44 -16.44
CA VAL A 66 5.11 -46.49 -16.27
C VAL A 66 4.00 -45.96 -15.37
N GLY A 67 2.74 -46.18 -15.77
CA GLY A 67 1.57 -45.80 -14.97
C GLY A 67 1.09 -44.35 -15.14
N HIS A 68 1.73 -43.55 -15.99
CA HIS A 68 1.24 -42.21 -16.34
C HIS A 68 1.67 -41.75 -17.74
N LEU A 69 0.85 -40.90 -18.36
CA LEU A 69 1.08 -40.32 -19.68
C LEU A 69 1.84 -38.99 -19.60
N PRO A 70 2.41 -38.51 -20.72
CA PRO A 70 2.90 -37.15 -20.83
C PRO A 70 1.76 -36.16 -20.57
N SER A 71 2.10 -34.97 -20.07
CA SER A 71 1.13 -33.92 -19.76
C SER A 71 1.52 -32.61 -20.48
N PRO A 72 1.27 -32.49 -21.79
CA PRO A 72 1.59 -31.29 -22.56
C PRO A 72 1.05 -29.99 -21.92
N GLU A 73 -0.15 -30.06 -21.35
CA GLU A 73 -0.78 -28.95 -20.63
C GLU A 73 0.04 -28.49 -19.41
N ARG A 74 0.73 -29.42 -18.73
CA ARG A 74 1.63 -29.09 -17.62
C ARG A 74 2.89 -28.40 -18.12
N VAL A 75 3.38 -28.77 -19.30
CA VAL A 75 4.55 -28.14 -19.94
C VAL A 75 4.22 -26.70 -20.32
N GLU A 76 3.06 -26.47 -20.92
CA GLU A 76 2.56 -25.14 -21.27
C GLU A 76 2.44 -24.23 -20.03
N LEU A 77 1.81 -24.73 -18.96
CA LEU A 77 1.67 -24.00 -17.69
C LEU A 77 3.02 -23.73 -17.00
N MET A 78 3.98 -24.65 -17.14
CA MET A 78 5.34 -24.44 -16.64
C MET A 78 6.07 -23.33 -17.41
N ALA A 79 5.90 -23.27 -18.74
CA ALA A 79 6.46 -22.20 -19.56
C ALA A 79 5.85 -20.83 -19.20
N LEU A 80 4.53 -20.77 -18.99
CA LEU A 80 3.85 -19.57 -18.47
C LEU A 80 4.43 -19.15 -17.11
N SER A 81 4.51 -20.09 -16.16
CA SER A 81 5.05 -19.83 -14.81
C SER A 81 6.48 -19.29 -14.85
N ARG A 82 7.31 -19.75 -15.79
CA ARG A 82 8.65 -19.21 -16.01
C ARG A 82 8.60 -17.74 -16.44
N LYS A 83 7.85 -17.41 -17.50
CA LYS A 83 7.75 -16.03 -18.00
C LYS A 83 7.24 -15.05 -16.94
N VAL A 84 6.19 -15.45 -16.21
CA VAL A 84 5.65 -14.66 -15.10
C VAL A 84 6.73 -14.41 -14.05
N LYS A 85 7.47 -15.46 -13.64
CA LYS A 85 8.54 -15.34 -12.63
C LYS A 85 9.70 -14.46 -13.10
N GLU A 86 10.09 -14.55 -14.37
CA GLU A 86 11.11 -13.69 -14.98
C GLU A 86 10.70 -12.22 -14.96
N ARG A 87 9.42 -11.91 -15.18
CA ARG A 87 8.89 -10.54 -15.10
C ARG A 87 8.77 -10.05 -13.66
N VAL A 88 8.20 -10.86 -12.76
CA VAL A 88 7.95 -10.51 -11.36
C VAL A 88 9.20 -10.06 -10.61
N VAL A 89 10.39 -10.53 -11.00
CA VAL A 89 11.67 -10.11 -10.39
C VAL A 89 12.30 -8.87 -11.04
N LYS A 90 11.85 -8.48 -12.25
CA LYS A 90 12.40 -7.37 -13.05
C LYS A 90 11.58 -6.09 -12.95
N GLU A 91 10.28 -6.19 -12.67
CA GLU A 91 9.38 -5.05 -12.67
C GLU A 91 8.56 -4.95 -11.37
N THR A 92 8.06 -3.76 -11.08
CA THR A 92 7.28 -3.45 -9.88
C THR A 92 5.77 -3.58 -10.07
N THR A 93 5.32 -3.85 -11.31
CA THR A 93 3.92 -4.06 -11.70
C THR A 93 3.20 -5.03 -10.74
N PRO A 94 1.93 -4.77 -10.37
CA PRO A 94 1.17 -5.68 -9.53
C PRO A 94 1.19 -7.10 -10.07
N ILE A 95 1.50 -8.08 -9.21
CA ILE A 95 1.71 -9.48 -9.61
C ILE A 95 0.49 -10.06 -10.34
N ALA A 96 -0.72 -9.69 -9.92
CA ALA A 96 -1.95 -10.11 -10.57
C ALA A 96 -1.99 -9.65 -12.04
N ARG A 97 -1.65 -8.38 -12.28
CA ARG A 97 -1.59 -7.80 -13.63
C ARG A 97 -0.51 -8.47 -14.49
N ILE A 98 0.67 -8.75 -13.92
CA ILE A 98 1.72 -9.50 -14.65
C ILE A 98 1.17 -10.87 -15.07
N TYR A 99 0.55 -11.59 -14.13
CA TYR A 99 0.01 -12.93 -14.39
C TYR A 99 -1.07 -12.92 -15.47
N GLU A 100 -2.03 -12.00 -15.38
CA GLU A 100 -3.12 -11.84 -16.36
C GLU A 100 -2.60 -11.49 -17.76
N GLN A 101 -1.63 -10.58 -17.85
CA GLN A 101 -1.00 -10.21 -19.12
C GLN A 101 -0.27 -11.40 -19.76
N GLU A 102 0.53 -12.14 -18.99
CA GLU A 102 1.24 -13.31 -19.48
C GLU A 102 0.29 -14.45 -19.85
N LEU A 103 -0.79 -14.65 -19.08
CA LEU A 103 -1.81 -15.65 -19.37
C LEU A 103 -2.55 -15.32 -20.68
N ALA A 104 -2.93 -14.05 -20.87
CA ALA A 104 -3.59 -13.59 -22.10
C ALA A 104 -2.67 -13.67 -23.33
N ALA A 105 -1.38 -13.43 -23.15
CA ALA A 105 -0.39 -13.53 -24.22
C ALA A 105 0.06 -14.98 -24.51
N ALA A 106 -0.20 -15.92 -23.60
CA ALA A 106 0.18 -17.31 -23.76
C ALA A 106 -0.77 -18.02 -24.73
N GLN A 107 -0.21 -18.67 -25.76
CA GLN A 107 -0.94 -19.54 -26.68
C GLN A 107 -1.18 -20.91 -26.03
N LEU A 108 -1.98 -20.94 -24.97
CA LEU A 108 -2.31 -22.16 -24.24
C LEU A 108 -3.40 -22.96 -24.96
N SER A 109 -3.31 -24.29 -24.88
CA SER A 109 -4.40 -25.18 -25.24
C SER A 109 -5.62 -24.97 -24.35
N ARG A 110 -6.82 -25.37 -24.82
CA ARG A 110 -8.06 -25.29 -24.02
C ARG A 110 -7.94 -26.02 -22.68
N THR A 111 -7.28 -27.17 -22.68
CA THR A 111 -7.05 -27.98 -21.47
C THR A 111 -6.11 -27.26 -20.51
N ALA A 112 -4.99 -26.69 -21.00
CA ALA A 112 -4.07 -25.94 -20.16
C ALA A 112 -4.72 -24.68 -19.59
N LEU A 113 -5.52 -23.95 -20.38
CA LEU A 113 -6.24 -22.77 -19.92
C LEU A 113 -7.27 -23.11 -18.82
N ALA A 114 -8.00 -24.22 -18.96
CA ALA A 114 -8.94 -24.68 -17.94
C ALA A 114 -8.26 -25.12 -16.63
N LEU A 115 -7.01 -25.56 -16.69
CA LEU A 115 -6.19 -25.95 -15.54
C LEU A 115 -5.32 -24.80 -14.99
N ALA A 116 -5.29 -23.65 -15.68
CA ALA A 116 -4.47 -22.52 -15.27
C ALA A 116 -5.00 -21.96 -13.94
N PRO A 117 -4.15 -21.81 -12.91
CA PRO A 117 -4.59 -21.23 -11.66
C PRO A 117 -4.93 -19.75 -11.83
N SER A 118 -5.75 -19.22 -10.94
CA SER A 118 -6.01 -17.79 -10.87
C SER A 118 -4.78 -17.01 -10.37
N ALA A 119 -4.77 -15.70 -10.66
CA ALA A 119 -3.77 -14.78 -10.12
C ALA A 119 -3.70 -14.84 -8.57
N ARG A 120 -4.86 -14.95 -7.92
CA ARG A 120 -5.00 -15.02 -6.46
C ARG A 120 -4.32 -16.26 -5.88
N GLU A 121 -4.52 -17.42 -6.49
CA GLU A 121 -3.89 -18.67 -6.06
C GLU A 121 -2.36 -18.64 -6.22
N ARG A 122 -1.86 -17.90 -7.23
CA ARG A 122 -0.41 -17.76 -7.48
C ARG A 122 0.24 -16.65 -6.67
N GLN A 123 -0.53 -15.71 -6.13
CA GLN A 123 -0.04 -14.49 -5.48
C GLN A 123 1.03 -14.77 -4.43
N SER A 124 0.75 -15.63 -3.45
CA SER A 124 1.71 -15.95 -2.36
C SER A 124 3.03 -16.55 -2.86
N SER A 125 2.97 -17.42 -3.87
CA SER A 125 4.14 -18.08 -4.48
C SER A 125 5.00 -17.07 -5.24
N LEU A 126 4.36 -16.19 -6.02
CA LEU A 126 5.02 -15.16 -6.81
C LEU A 126 5.58 -14.04 -5.91
N CYS A 127 4.87 -13.63 -4.85
CA CYS A 127 5.39 -12.72 -3.82
C CYS A 127 6.66 -13.27 -3.19
N ARG A 128 6.68 -14.56 -2.82
CA ARG A 128 7.86 -15.21 -2.26
C ARG A 128 9.02 -15.26 -3.26
N PHE A 129 8.72 -15.48 -4.54
CA PHE A 129 9.74 -15.46 -5.59
C PHE A 129 10.30 -14.05 -5.82
N ARG A 130 9.47 -13.01 -5.85
CA ARG A 130 9.94 -11.61 -5.92
C ARG A 130 10.89 -11.25 -4.78
N ARG A 131 10.61 -11.76 -3.56
CA ARG A 131 11.46 -11.53 -2.38
C ARG A 131 12.88 -12.12 -2.52
N THR A 132 13.15 -13.03 -3.45
CA THR A 132 14.52 -13.54 -3.64
C THR A 132 15.46 -12.51 -4.28
N THR A 133 14.92 -11.48 -4.94
CA THR A 133 15.70 -10.37 -5.52
C THR A 133 15.45 -9.04 -4.80
N THR A 134 14.58 -9.03 -3.79
CA THR A 134 14.35 -7.85 -2.94
C THR A 134 15.37 -7.86 -1.79
N PRO A 135 15.95 -6.71 -1.41
CA PRO A 135 16.84 -6.64 -0.26
C PRO A 135 16.20 -7.20 1.00
N VAL A 136 17.03 -7.80 1.85
CA VAL A 136 16.61 -8.22 3.20
C VAL A 136 16.24 -6.96 3.99
N LEU A 137 15.16 -7.04 4.76
CA LEU A 137 14.75 -5.93 5.61
C LEU A 137 15.86 -5.61 6.62
N PRO A 138 16.11 -4.32 6.88
CA PRO A 138 17.15 -3.90 7.80
C PRO A 138 16.84 -4.37 9.23
N THR A 139 17.90 -4.69 9.98
CA THR A 139 17.84 -5.11 11.39
C THR A 139 18.18 -4.00 12.38
N SER A 140 18.60 -2.83 11.87
CA SER A 140 18.86 -1.62 12.65
C SER A 140 18.39 -0.38 11.89
N SER A 141 18.28 0.76 12.57
CA SER A 141 17.93 2.05 11.96
C SER A 141 19.04 2.65 11.09
N THR A 142 20.27 2.17 11.24
CA THR A 142 21.45 2.55 10.45
C THR A 142 21.58 1.59 9.26
N PHE A 143 20.90 1.91 8.17
CA PHE A 143 20.96 1.13 6.93
C PHE A 143 20.99 2.05 5.71
N ASP A 144 21.71 1.69 4.67
CA ASP A 144 21.70 2.47 3.44
C ASP A 144 20.46 2.16 2.60
N ILE A 145 19.89 3.19 1.98
CA ILE A 145 18.81 3.01 0.99
C ILE A 145 19.47 2.60 -0.32
N PRO A 146 19.20 1.39 -0.86
CA PRO A 146 19.79 1.00 -2.13
C PRO A 146 19.33 1.94 -3.24
N GLU A 147 20.24 2.24 -4.18
CA GLU A 147 20.01 3.21 -5.27
C GLU A 147 18.66 3.03 -6.00
N PRO A 148 18.19 1.81 -6.35
CA PRO A 148 16.90 1.63 -7.02
C PRO A 148 15.69 2.12 -6.22
N TYR A 149 15.80 2.25 -4.90
CA TYR A 149 14.75 2.76 -4.01
C TYR A 149 14.89 4.25 -3.71
N ALA A 150 16.06 4.83 -4.00
CA ALA A 150 16.31 6.27 -3.89
C ALA A 150 15.92 7.03 -5.17
N GLN A 151 15.53 6.33 -6.23
CA GLN A 151 15.19 6.89 -7.53
C GLN A 151 13.79 6.45 -8.01
N THR A 152 13.21 7.25 -8.88
CA THR A 152 12.02 6.89 -9.67
C THR A 152 12.36 5.84 -10.72
N LEU A 153 11.35 5.20 -11.33
CA LEU A 153 11.55 4.28 -12.46
C LEU A 153 12.24 4.92 -13.68
N GLY A 154 12.18 6.25 -13.80
CA GLY A 154 12.89 7.02 -14.83
C GLY A 154 14.29 7.48 -14.41
N GLY A 155 14.84 6.98 -13.30
CA GLY A 155 16.19 7.31 -12.82
C GLY A 155 16.34 8.70 -12.16
N LYS A 156 15.23 9.41 -11.94
CA LYS A 156 15.26 10.72 -11.23
C LYS A 156 15.34 10.51 -9.71
N LYS A 157 16.00 11.43 -8.99
CA LYS A 157 16.04 11.47 -7.52
C LYS A 157 14.61 11.38 -6.95
N PHE A 158 14.44 10.53 -5.94
CA PHE A 158 13.18 10.32 -5.23
C PHE A 158 13.35 10.35 -3.72
N LEU A 159 14.46 9.83 -3.18
CA LEU A 159 14.84 10.08 -1.80
C LEU A 159 15.33 11.53 -1.68
N LEU A 160 14.52 12.36 -1.04
CA LEU A 160 14.73 13.80 -0.90
C LEU A 160 15.65 14.09 0.29
N HIS A 161 15.29 13.53 1.44
CA HIS A 161 16.00 13.72 2.71
C HIS A 161 16.21 12.40 3.44
N ASP A 162 17.40 12.25 4.02
CA ASP A 162 17.75 11.22 4.99
C ASP A 162 18.50 11.90 6.14
N ILE A 163 17.77 12.21 7.21
CA ILE A 163 18.28 13.06 8.30
C ILE A 163 17.95 12.48 9.67
N LEU A 164 18.55 13.06 10.71
CA LEU A 164 18.19 12.78 12.10
C LEU A 164 17.35 13.93 12.66
N ILE A 165 16.15 13.62 13.16
CA ILE A 165 15.30 14.53 13.93
C ILE A 165 15.35 14.05 15.38
N ARG A 166 15.96 14.84 16.27
CA ARG A 166 16.17 14.49 17.69
C ARG A 166 16.90 13.14 17.87
N GLY A 167 17.90 12.87 17.02
CA GLY A 167 18.71 11.65 17.06
C GLY A 167 18.03 10.42 16.46
N GLN A 168 16.80 10.53 15.95
CA GLN A 168 16.08 9.45 15.28
C GLN A 168 15.94 9.74 13.80
N ARG A 169 16.05 8.70 12.97
CA ARG A 169 16.08 8.84 11.51
C ARG A 169 14.72 9.24 10.96
N ALA A 170 14.72 10.12 9.97
CA ALA A 170 13.56 10.51 9.20
C ALA A 170 13.92 10.47 7.71
N LEU A 171 13.07 9.84 6.91
CA LEU A 171 13.25 9.75 5.46
C LEU A 171 12.11 10.50 4.78
N THR A 172 12.42 11.29 3.76
CA THR A 172 11.41 12.00 2.94
C THR A 172 11.60 11.65 1.49
N PHE A 173 10.50 11.35 0.80
CA PHE A 173 10.47 10.94 -0.59
C PHE A 173 9.53 11.83 -1.39
N ALA A 174 10.05 12.41 -2.46
CA ALA A 174 9.32 13.14 -3.48
C ALA A 174 10.24 13.36 -4.69
N ASN A 175 9.65 13.61 -5.86
CA ASN A 175 10.37 14.15 -7.01
C ASN A 175 9.89 15.57 -7.34
N ASP A 176 10.64 16.28 -8.20
CA ASP A 176 10.38 17.68 -8.54
C ASP A 176 8.96 17.92 -9.09
N LEU A 177 8.39 16.96 -9.84
CA LEU A 177 7.03 17.08 -10.35
C LEU A 177 6.01 17.04 -9.21
N GLN A 178 6.18 16.11 -8.27
CA GLN A 178 5.32 16.00 -7.09
C GLN A 178 5.44 17.23 -6.20
N LEU A 179 6.66 17.73 -5.96
CA LEU A 179 6.90 18.96 -5.21
C LEU A 179 6.26 20.17 -5.91
N THR A 180 6.38 20.27 -7.23
CA THR A 180 5.74 21.33 -8.03
C THR A 180 4.22 21.30 -7.89
N ILE A 181 3.60 20.11 -7.92
CA ILE A 181 2.16 19.96 -7.69
C ILE A 181 1.81 20.42 -6.27
N LEU A 182 2.56 19.99 -5.26
CA LEU A 182 2.33 20.36 -3.87
C LEU A 182 2.38 21.88 -3.67
N PHE A 183 3.45 22.52 -4.13
CA PHE A 183 3.68 23.95 -3.91
C PHE A 183 2.72 24.83 -4.74
N LYS A 184 2.17 24.34 -5.86
CA LYS A 184 1.09 25.03 -6.59
C LYS A 184 -0.30 24.81 -5.97
N SER A 185 -0.45 23.81 -5.10
CA SER A 185 -1.76 23.44 -4.56
C SER A 185 -2.23 24.46 -3.53
N SER A 186 -3.35 25.13 -3.83
CA SER A 186 -4.01 26.01 -2.86
C SER A 186 -4.68 25.25 -1.71
N HIS A 187 -5.05 23.98 -1.95
CA HIS A 187 -5.59 23.08 -0.95
C HIS A 187 -4.70 21.84 -0.87
N ILE A 188 -4.19 21.53 0.31
CA ILE A 188 -3.41 20.32 0.56
C ILE A 188 -4.09 19.44 1.61
N PHE A 189 -3.81 18.14 1.53
CA PHE A 189 -4.27 17.15 2.50
C PHE A 189 -3.08 16.50 3.16
N ILE A 190 -3.17 16.28 4.47
CA ILE A 190 -2.12 15.66 5.27
C ILE A 190 -2.71 14.45 5.97
N ASP A 191 -2.06 13.31 5.85
CA ASP A 191 -2.50 12.07 6.49
C ASP A 191 -1.33 11.27 7.08
N GLY A 192 -1.63 10.56 8.16
CA GLY A 192 -0.67 9.80 8.96
C GLY A 192 -1.16 8.38 9.23
N THR A 193 -0.42 7.37 8.77
CA THR A 193 -0.72 5.97 9.09
C THR A 193 0.31 5.34 10.04
N PHE A 194 -0.21 4.75 11.11
CA PHE A 194 0.57 4.17 12.21
C PHE A 194 0.59 2.63 12.17
N GLN A 195 -0.51 2.02 11.72
CA GLN A 195 -0.70 0.56 11.78
C GLN A 195 0.24 -0.19 10.83
N VAL A 196 0.69 0.47 9.76
CA VAL A 196 1.53 -0.13 8.71
C VAL A 196 2.82 0.67 8.58
N CYS A 197 3.51 0.89 9.69
CA CYS A 197 4.80 1.55 9.68
C CYS A 197 5.96 0.55 9.52
N PRO A 198 6.96 0.84 8.65
CA PRO A 198 8.19 0.08 8.61
C PRO A 198 8.91 0.09 9.96
N PRO A 199 9.70 -0.96 10.29
CA PRO A 199 10.55 -0.94 11.48
C PRO A 199 11.39 0.33 11.56
N PHE A 200 11.67 0.78 12.79
CA PHE A 200 12.47 1.98 13.13
C PHE A 200 11.79 3.34 12.92
N PHE A 201 10.55 3.36 12.43
CA PHE A 201 9.74 4.57 12.31
C PHE A 201 8.41 4.37 13.03
N ASP A 202 7.80 5.47 13.47
CA ASP A 202 6.53 5.43 14.20
C ASP A 202 5.34 5.68 13.27
N GLN A 203 5.57 6.33 12.13
CA GLN A 203 4.51 6.75 11.22
C GLN A 203 4.98 6.88 9.78
N VAL A 204 4.12 6.48 8.84
CA VAL A 204 4.18 6.92 7.45
C VAL A 204 3.29 8.15 7.32
N PHE A 205 3.89 9.27 6.96
CA PHE A 205 3.24 10.57 6.84
C PHE A 205 3.17 10.96 5.36
N THR A 206 2.03 11.43 4.91
CA THR A 206 1.80 11.78 3.51
C THR A 206 1.22 13.17 3.37
N ILE A 207 1.69 13.92 2.37
CA ILE A 207 1.14 15.20 1.98
C ILE A 207 0.69 15.11 0.52
N HIS A 208 -0.56 15.47 0.29
CA HIS A 208 -1.20 15.39 -1.01
C HIS A 208 -1.54 16.78 -1.51
N GLY A 209 -1.31 16.99 -2.80
CA GLY A 209 -1.73 18.18 -3.53
C GLY A 209 -2.95 17.89 -4.41
N VAL A 210 -3.56 18.95 -4.91
CA VAL A 210 -4.67 18.85 -5.88
C VAL A 210 -4.13 19.11 -7.28
N HIS A 211 -4.29 18.13 -8.16
CA HIS A 211 -3.90 18.20 -9.57
C HIS A 211 -5.04 17.74 -10.47
N HIS A 212 -5.51 18.60 -11.38
CA HIS A 212 -6.65 18.32 -12.26
C HIS A 212 -7.89 17.79 -11.51
N GLU A 213 -8.26 18.44 -10.39
CA GLU A 213 -9.37 18.03 -9.51
C GLU A 213 -9.19 16.68 -8.79
N HIS A 214 -8.04 16.01 -8.94
CA HIS A 214 -7.69 14.81 -8.21
C HIS A 214 -6.71 15.12 -7.07
N VAL A 215 -6.86 14.40 -5.96
CA VAL A 215 -5.91 14.43 -4.84
C VAL A 215 -4.81 13.43 -5.14
N VAL A 216 -3.55 13.87 -5.12
CA VAL A 216 -2.40 13.03 -5.47
C VAL A 216 -1.31 13.10 -4.40
N PRO A 217 -0.70 11.96 -4.03
CA PRO A 217 0.38 11.94 -3.05
C PRO A 217 1.62 12.61 -3.62
N CYS A 218 2.06 13.68 -2.96
CA CYS A 218 3.18 14.48 -3.40
C CYS A 218 4.43 14.23 -2.55
N VAL A 219 4.27 14.08 -1.24
CA VAL A 219 5.36 13.79 -0.31
C VAL A 219 4.98 12.58 0.53
N ILE A 220 5.92 11.65 0.67
CA ILE A 220 5.83 10.52 1.59
C ILE A 220 7.02 10.61 2.53
N ALA A 221 6.79 10.60 3.84
CA ALA A 221 7.82 10.67 4.85
C ALA A 221 7.68 9.51 5.85
N LEU A 222 8.81 8.91 6.21
CA LEU A 222 8.91 7.98 7.34
C LEU A 222 9.42 8.78 8.53
N LEU A 223 8.56 8.98 9.52
CA LEU A 223 8.82 9.86 10.65
C LEU A 223 9.04 9.07 11.94
N PRO A 224 9.95 9.53 12.83
CA PRO A 224 10.26 8.88 14.10
C PRO A 224 9.29 9.29 15.22
N GLY A 225 8.11 9.84 14.88
CA GLY A 225 7.11 10.21 15.86
C GLY A 225 6.19 11.34 15.40
N ARG A 226 5.26 11.68 16.29
CA ARG A 226 4.09 12.52 16.04
C ARG A 226 4.10 13.86 16.79
N SER A 227 5.30 14.37 17.07
CA SER A 227 5.43 15.62 17.82
C SER A 227 5.39 16.82 16.88
N ALA A 228 4.86 17.96 17.37
CA ALA A 228 4.87 19.21 16.61
C ALA A 228 6.29 19.59 16.14
N THR A 229 7.34 19.22 16.88
CA THR A 229 8.72 19.48 16.48
C THR A 229 9.13 18.68 15.24
N ILE A 230 8.69 17.43 15.12
CA ILE A 230 9.01 16.57 13.98
C ILE A 230 8.33 17.13 12.71
N TYR A 231 7.03 17.43 12.78
CA TYR A 231 6.31 18.00 11.64
C TYR A 231 6.85 19.38 11.22
N LYS A 232 7.13 20.28 12.18
CA LYS A 232 7.75 21.57 11.86
C LYS A 232 9.08 21.39 11.13
N ARG A 233 9.89 20.41 11.54
CA ARG A 233 11.16 20.12 10.87
C ARG A 233 10.93 19.62 9.45
N LEU A 234 9.95 18.76 9.22
CA LEU A 234 9.57 18.33 7.87
C LEU A 234 9.13 19.52 7.00
N PHE A 235 8.26 20.40 7.50
CA PHE A 235 7.80 21.56 6.73
C PHE A 235 8.95 22.52 6.39
N GLN A 236 9.87 22.77 7.32
CA GLN A 236 11.08 23.56 7.05
C GLN A 236 11.97 22.96 5.94
N LEU A 237 12.05 21.63 5.84
CA LEU A 237 12.77 20.98 4.74
C LEU A 237 12.03 21.20 3.42
N LEU A 238 10.69 21.14 3.43
CA LEU A 238 9.89 21.41 2.24
C LEU A 238 9.98 22.88 1.79
N ASP A 239 10.15 23.84 2.70
CA ASP A 239 10.42 25.23 2.34
C ASP A 239 11.76 25.38 1.60
N GLN A 240 12.79 24.64 2.02
CA GLN A 240 14.10 24.63 1.36
C GLN A 240 13.96 24.10 -0.07
N GLU A 241 13.24 22.99 -0.24
CA GLU A 241 12.96 22.40 -1.54
C GLU A 241 12.09 23.31 -2.42
N ALA A 242 11.14 24.05 -1.84
CA ALA A 242 10.38 25.06 -2.55
C ALA A 242 11.30 26.19 -3.06
N ALA A 243 12.20 26.69 -2.22
CA ALA A 243 13.16 27.72 -2.58
C ALA A 243 14.11 27.26 -3.70
N ASP A 244 14.60 26.02 -3.63
CA ASP A 244 15.46 25.41 -4.66
C ASP A 244 14.75 25.26 -6.01
N LEU A 245 13.42 25.05 -5.99
CA LEU A 245 12.57 25.05 -7.19
C LEU A 245 12.07 26.45 -7.60
N HIS A 246 12.51 27.51 -6.93
CA HIS A 246 12.04 28.89 -7.12
C HIS A 246 10.51 29.05 -6.96
N MET A 247 9.97 28.38 -5.95
CA MET A 247 8.55 28.36 -5.57
C MET A 247 8.38 28.74 -4.10
N THR A 248 7.13 28.91 -3.68
CA THR A 248 6.76 29.09 -2.26
C THR A 248 5.81 27.99 -1.83
N PHE A 249 5.94 27.53 -0.59
CA PHE A 249 5.02 26.56 -0.02
C PHE A 249 3.98 27.27 0.86
N GLU A 250 2.93 27.80 0.23
CA GLU A 250 1.92 28.63 0.91
C GLU A 250 0.50 28.14 0.58
N PRO A 251 0.07 26.96 1.09
CA PRO A 251 -1.28 26.48 0.89
C PRO A 251 -2.30 27.44 1.53
N LYS A 252 -3.46 27.65 0.92
CA LYS A 252 -4.54 28.47 1.51
C LYS A 252 -5.42 27.67 2.47
N LEU A 253 -5.61 26.39 2.15
CA LEU A 253 -6.40 25.45 2.93
C LEU A 253 -5.59 24.18 3.18
N ILE A 254 -5.57 23.75 4.43
CA ILE A 254 -4.92 22.50 4.86
C ILE A 254 -6.01 21.64 5.50
N THR A 255 -6.14 20.40 5.02
CA THR A 255 -7.02 19.40 5.63
C THR A 255 -6.19 18.27 6.23
N SER A 256 -6.39 17.94 7.50
CA SER A 256 -5.69 16.83 8.15
C SER A 256 -6.57 16.05 9.12
N ASP A 257 -6.04 15.02 9.75
CA ASP A 257 -6.64 14.47 10.96
C ASP A 257 -6.60 15.48 12.15
N PHE A 258 -7.19 15.08 13.28
CA PHE A 258 -7.26 15.89 14.50
C PHE A 258 -6.05 15.68 15.42
N GLU A 259 -4.89 15.31 14.87
CA GLU A 259 -3.71 15.07 15.70
C GLU A 259 -3.15 16.37 16.28
N SER A 260 -3.10 16.46 17.61
CA SER A 260 -2.70 17.71 18.29
C SER A 260 -1.28 18.18 17.93
N GLY A 261 -0.34 17.25 17.68
CA GLY A 261 1.02 17.56 17.25
C GLY A 261 1.02 18.23 15.88
N LEU A 262 0.26 17.67 14.94
CA LEU A 262 0.10 18.20 13.59
C LEU A 262 -0.61 19.55 13.58
N ILE A 263 -1.74 19.71 14.30
CA ILE A 263 -2.45 20.99 14.42
C ILE A 263 -1.52 22.10 14.92
N LYS A 264 -0.72 21.83 15.96
CA LYS A 264 0.24 22.80 16.50
C LYS A 264 1.36 23.13 15.50
N ALA A 265 1.79 22.17 14.69
CA ALA A 265 2.82 22.39 13.68
C ALA A 265 2.27 23.24 12.52
N VAL A 266 1.09 22.89 12.00
CA VAL A 266 0.41 23.60 10.92
C VAL A 266 0.14 25.05 11.31
N LYS A 267 -0.50 25.30 12.47
CA LYS A 267 -0.79 26.68 12.92
C LYS A 267 0.46 27.55 13.08
N HIS A 268 1.59 26.94 13.46
CA HIS A 268 2.84 27.66 13.62
C HIS A 268 3.54 27.96 12.30
N HIS A 269 3.55 26.97 11.40
CA HIS A 269 4.30 27.05 10.16
C HIS A 269 3.52 27.76 9.05
N PHE A 270 2.20 27.60 9.04
CA PHE A 270 1.27 28.17 8.08
C PHE A 270 0.20 29.05 8.77
N PRO A 271 0.58 30.15 9.44
CA PRO A 271 -0.34 30.93 10.26
C PRO A 271 -1.47 31.60 9.47
N MET A 272 -1.26 31.83 8.17
CA MET A 272 -2.25 32.44 7.27
C MET A 272 -3.17 31.41 6.60
N SER A 273 -2.85 30.13 6.70
CA SER A 273 -3.64 29.06 6.08
C SER A 273 -4.83 28.72 6.96
N ARG A 274 -5.98 28.47 6.34
CA ARG A 274 -7.10 27.86 7.02
C ARG A 274 -6.79 26.39 7.27
N HIS A 275 -6.83 25.96 8.52
CA HIS A 275 -6.71 24.56 8.89
C HIS A 275 -8.07 24.00 9.27
N VAL A 276 -8.47 22.90 8.62
CA VAL A 276 -9.69 22.17 8.92
C VAL A 276 -9.37 20.68 9.06
N GLY A 277 -10.04 20.00 9.96
CA GLY A 277 -10.00 18.57 10.14
C GLY A 277 -10.79 17.85 9.05
N CYS A 278 -10.39 16.62 8.74
CA CYS A 278 -11.06 15.78 7.78
C CYS A 278 -12.44 15.35 8.31
N PHE A 279 -13.49 15.54 7.50
CA PHE A 279 -14.86 15.16 7.88
C PHE A 279 -15.01 13.65 8.12
N PHE A 280 -14.27 12.83 7.38
CA PHE A 280 -14.24 11.38 7.60
C PHE A 280 -13.69 11.05 9.00
N HIS A 281 -12.58 11.67 9.40
CA HIS A 281 -12.01 11.48 10.73
C HIS A 281 -12.89 12.02 11.86
N PHE A 282 -13.63 13.10 11.61
CA PHE A 282 -14.63 13.63 12.53
C PHE A 282 -15.76 12.61 12.75
N THR A 283 -16.43 12.18 11.68
CA THR A 283 -17.54 11.22 11.77
C THR A 283 -17.08 9.87 12.35
N GLN A 284 -15.89 9.41 11.98
CA GLN A 284 -15.28 8.21 12.55
C GLN A 284 -14.99 8.34 14.06
N SER A 285 -14.63 9.53 14.55
CA SER A 285 -14.41 9.76 15.98
C SER A 285 -15.70 9.65 16.78
N VAL A 286 -16.78 10.26 16.27
CA VAL A 286 -18.13 10.11 16.86
C VAL A 286 -18.56 8.64 16.84
N HIS A 287 -18.37 7.94 15.72
CA HIS A 287 -18.72 6.51 15.62
C HIS A 287 -17.89 5.62 16.56
N ARG A 288 -16.61 5.93 16.79
CA ARG A 288 -15.80 5.22 17.80
C ARG A 288 -16.34 5.46 19.21
N LYS A 289 -16.81 6.67 19.53
CA LYS A 289 -17.42 6.94 20.83
C LYS A 289 -18.71 6.14 21.02
N ILE A 290 -19.58 6.06 20.00
CA ILE A 290 -20.78 5.21 20.00
C ILE A 290 -20.40 3.75 20.34
N GLN A 291 -19.33 3.23 19.75
CA GLN A 291 -18.84 1.88 20.05
C GLN A 291 -18.34 1.74 21.50
N GLN A 292 -17.58 2.71 22.00
CA GLN A 292 -17.04 2.72 23.36
C GLN A 292 -18.13 2.77 24.44
N LEU A 293 -19.23 3.47 24.17
CA LEU A 293 -20.39 3.55 25.05
C LEU A 293 -21.29 2.30 24.99
N GLY A 294 -20.95 1.29 24.18
CA GLY A 294 -21.75 0.07 24.04
C GLY A 294 -23.01 0.22 23.17
N LEU A 295 -23.21 1.38 22.54
CA LEU A 295 -24.41 1.72 21.76
C LEU A 295 -24.45 1.06 20.36
N SER A 296 -23.51 0.16 20.05
CA SER A 296 -23.37 -0.41 18.70
C SER A 296 -24.59 -1.21 18.24
N VAL A 297 -25.22 -1.97 19.16
CA VAL A 297 -26.41 -2.78 18.84
C VAL A 297 -27.61 -1.86 18.64
N GLU A 298 -27.76 -0.85 19.50
CA GLU A 298 -28.85 0.11 19.43
C GLU A 298 -28.76 0.98 18.17
N TYR A 299 -27.58 1.52 17.85
CA TYR A 299 -27.31 2.25 16.61
C TYR A 299 -27.66 1.42 15.35
N LYS A 300 -27.50 0.10 15.40
CA LYS A 300 -27.81 -0.78 14.26
C LYS A 300 -29.31 -1.07 14.13
N ASN A 301 -30.00 -1.24 15.24
CA ASN A 301 -31.36 -1.81 15.29
C ASN A 301 -32.45 -0.78 15.61
N ASN A 302 -32.11 0.39 16.15
CA ASN A 302 -33.05 1.47 16.46
C ASN A 302 -32.85 2.63 15.45
N GLU A 303 -33.91 2.94 14.70
CA GLU A 303 -33.88 3.97 13.67
C GLU A 303 -33.75 5.39 14.24
N GLU A 304 -34.40 5.67 15.37
CA GLU A 304 -34.36 6.98 16.04
C GLU A 304 -32.94 7.26 16.57
N THR A 305 -32.36 6.30 17.30
CA THR A 305 -30.98 6.37 17.79
C THR A 305 -29.99 6.58 16.65
N ARG A 306 -30.13 5.82 15.56
CA ARG A 306 -29.29 5.96 14.37
C ARG A 306 -29.42 7.34 13.73
N SER A 307 -30.64 7.84 13.61
CA SER A 307 -30.93 9.16 13.04
C SER A 307 -30.28 10.28 13.86
N LEU A 308 -30.44 10.28 15.19
CA LEU A 308 -29.82 11.27 16.07
C LEU A 308 -28.28 11.25 15.98
N CYS A 309 -27.68 10.06 16.01
CA CYS A 309 -26.23 9.90 15.82
C CYS A 309 -25.75 10.45 14.47
N GLN A 310 -26.53 10.21 13.41
CA GLN A 310 -26.23 10.75 12.07
C GLN A 310 -26.41 12.27 12.01
N GLN A 311 -27.39 12.83 12.71
CA GLN A 311 -27.61 14.26 12.80
C GLN A 311 -26.48 14.97 13.55
N LEU A 312 -25.97 14.40 14.65
CA LEU A 312 -24.75 14.88 15.31
C LEU A 312 -23.56 14.94 14.34
N MET A 313 -23.34 13.87 13.56
CA MET A 313 -22.32 13.85 12.51
C MET A 313 -22.60 14.85 11.37
N ALA A 314 -23.86 15.15 11.08
CA ALA A 314 -24.25 16.11 10.05
C ALA A 314 -24.07 17.57 10.47
N LEU A 315 -23.91 17.87 11.76
CA LEU A 315 -23.64 19.24 12.25
C LEU A 315 -22.42 19.87 11.57
N GLY A 316 -21.40 19.06 11.23
CA GLY A 316 -20.21 19.54 10.52
C GLY A 316 -20.49 20.05 9.11
N LEU A 317 -21.67 19.77 8.56
CA LEU A 317 -22.11 20.17 7.23
C LEU A 317 -23.03 21.40 7.24
N LEU A 318 -23.54 21.81 8.40
CA LEU A 318 -24.41 22.97 8.53
C LEU A 318 -23.62 24.28 8.41
N PRO A 319 -24.24 25.36 7.88
CA PRO A 319 -23.69 26.70 8.03
C PRO A 319 -23.34 26.97 9.50
N ARG A 320 -22.21 27.62 9.75
CA ARG A 320 -21.65 27.76 11.10
C ARG A 320 -22.63 28.37 12.10
N ASP A 321 -23.39 29.38 11.66
CA ASP A 321 -24.42 30.06 12.47
C ASP A 321 -25.61 29.16 12.84
N LYS A 322 -25.75 28.00 12.18
CA LYS A 322 -26.80 27.00 12.44
C LYS A 322 -26.33 25.82 13.29
N VAL A 323 -25.03 25.68 13.55
CA VAL A 323 -24.50 24.54 14.30
C VAL A 323 -25.03 24.52 15.73
N LEU A 324 -24.90 25.62 16.47
CA LEU A 324 -25.35 25.70 17.87
C LEU A 324 -26.88 25.54 18.00
N PRO A 325 -27.73 26.29 17.25
CA PRO A 325 -29.18 26.09 17.32
C PRO A 325 -29.63 24.67 16.94
N ALA A 326 -28.94 24.02 15.99
CA ALA A 326 -29.23 22.64 15.63
C ALA A 326 -28.82 21.66 16.74
N PHE A 327 -27.67 21.88 17.39
CA PHE A 327 -27.25 21.05 18.51
C PHE A 327 -28.23 21.15 19.69
N GLU A 328 -28.62 22.36 20.08
CA GLU A 328 -29.62 22.61 21.14
C GLU A 328 -30.94 21.87 20.84
N HIS A 329 -31.42 21.93 19.60
CA HIS A 329 -32.63 21.21 19.19
C HIS A 329 -32.48 19.68 19.27
N LEU A 330 -31.30 19.14 18.97
CA LEU A 330 -31.04 17.70 19.11
C LEU A 330 -30.98 17.29 20.58
N THR A 331 -30.40 18.13 21.45
CA THR A 331 -30.33 17.88 22.89
C THR A 331 -31.72 17.86 23.53
N GLU A 332 -32.64 18.74 23.11
CA GLU A 332 -34.04 18.72 23.57
C GLU A 332 -34.78 17.42 23.20
N ALA A 333 -34.43 16.81 22.08
CA ALA A 333 -35.04 15.58 21.57
C ALA A 333 -34.28 14.31 21.99
N GLN A 334 -33.22 14.43 22.81
CA GLN A 334 -32.37 13.29 23.14
C GLN A 334 -33.07 12.31 24.09
N PRO A 335 -32.99 10.99 23.84
CA PRO A 335 -33.37 9.99 24.84
C PRO A 335 -32.29 9.85 25.92
N GLU A 336 -32.69 9.45 27.13
CA GLU A 336 -31.79 9.19 28.27
C GLU A 336 -30.67 8.18 27.92
N SER A 337 -30.94 7.23 27.02
CA SER A 337 -29.94 6.25 26.56
C SER A 337 -28.76 6.87 25.78
N LEU A 338 -28.86 8.12 25.34
CA LEU A 338 -27.83 8.83 24.57
C LEU A 338 -27.14 9.96 25.33
N GLU A 339 -27.48 10.19 26.60
CA GLU A 339 -26.93 11.29 27.42
C GLU A 339 -25.39 11.34 27.36
N ASP A 340 -24.71 10.22 27.67
CA ASP A 340 -23.24 10.10 27.62
C ASP A 340 -22.61 10.45 26.25
N LEU A 341 -23.35 10.26 25.15
CA LEU A 341 -22.89 10.59 23.81
C LEU A 341 -23.00 12.09 23.54
N PHE A 342 -24.10 12.71 23.98
CA PHE A 342 -24.34 14.14 23.82
C PHE A 342 -23.42 14.96 24.71
N ASP A 343 -23.23 14.56 25.97
CA ASP A 343 -22.26 15.18 26.89
C ASP A 343 -20.86 15.17 26.29
N TYR A 344 -20.44 14.01 25.75
CA TYR A 344 -19.16 13.93 25.04
C TYR A 344 -19.10 14.86 23.82
N PHE A 345 -20.18 14.98 23.07
CA PHE A 345 -20.20 15.81 21.88
C PHE A 345 -20.12 17.29 22.25
N GLU A 346 -20.85 17.72 23.27
CA GLU A 346 -20.81 19.07 23.83
C GLU A 346 -19.39 19.40 24.32
N ASP A 347 -18.88 18.63 25.28
CA ASP A 347 -17.58 18.84 25.91
C ASP A 347 -16.44 18.90 24.86
N PHE A 348 -16.42 17.93 23.94
CA PHE A 348 -15.29 17.74 23.05
C PHE A 348 -15.40 18.54 21.74
N TRP A 349 -16.56 18.51 21.08
CA TRP A 349 -16.75 19.10 19.75
C TRP A 349 -17.33 20.51 19.79
N MET A 350 -18.15 20.85 20.80
CA MET A 350 -18.72 22.19 20.92
C MET A 350 -17.84 23.13 21.76
N GLU A 351 -17.27 22.64 22.86
CA GLU A 351 -16.50 23.47 23.79
C GLU A 351 -14.98 23.39 23.60
N THR A 352 -14.42 22.17 23.62
CA THR A 352 -12.96 21.98 23.59
C THR A 352 -12.35 22.21 22.21
N THR A 353 -13.02 21.73 21.16
CA THR A 353 -12.56 21.83 19.78
C THR A 353 -13.25 22.97 19.06
N LEU A 354 -12.49 23.90 18.50
CA LEU A 354 -13.06 25.01 17.72
C LEU A 354 -13.92 24.49 16.56
N ILE A 355 -15.14 25.00 16.43
CA ILE A 355 -16.09 24.64 15.36
C ILE A 355 -15.46 24.84 13.98
N GLU A 356 -14.64 25.88 13.81
CA GLU A 356 -13.83 26.17 12.62
C GLU A 356 -13.01 24.97 12.15
N LEU A 357 -12.56 24.13 13.08
CA LEU A 357 -11.67 23.02 12.82
C LEU A 357 -12.41 21.78 12.33
N TRP A 358 -13.71 21.61 12.57
CA TRP A 358 -14.44 20.42 12.12
C TRP A 358 -15.64 20.73 11.24
N ASN A 359 -16.05 22.00 11.14
CA ASN A 359 -17.07 22.45 10.21
C ASN A 359 -16.51 22.59 8.79
N VAL A 360 -17.11 21.85 7.86
CA VAL A 360 -16.68 21.74 6.45
C VAL A 360 -17.78 22.21 5.48
N SER A 361 -18.78 22.93 5.99
CA SER A 361 -19.99 23.32 5.24
C SER A 361 -19.69 24.06 3.92
N ASP A 362 -18.64 24.89 3.91
CA ASP A 362 -18.21 25.70 2.78
C ASP A 362 -17.11 25.06 1.92
N LEU A 363 -16.67 23.83 2.25
CA LEU A 363 -15.61 23.15 1.50
C LEU A 363 -16.18 22.31 0.34
N LYS A 364 -15.56 22.41 -0.85
CA LYS A 364 -15.88 21.55 -2.02
C LYS A 364 -15.38 20.11 -1.83
N ILE A 365 -14.18 19.95 -1.27
CA ILE A 365 -13.58 18.64 -0.95
C ILE A 365 -13.51 18.52 0.58
N ARG A 366 -14.27 17.58 1.13
CA ARG A 366 -14.55 17.48 2.58
C ARG A 366 -13.93 16.25 3.24
N THR A 367 -13.66 15.22 2.44
CA THR A 367 -13.08 13.95 2.88
C THR A 367 -11.73 13.75 2.21
N ASN A 368 -10.87 12.99 2.87
CA ASN A 368 -9.62 12.49 2.30
C ASN A 368 -9.80 11.09 1.68
N ASN A 369 -11.03 10.63 1.38
CA ASN A 369 -11.26 9.30 0.79
C ASN A 369 -10.43 9.08 -0.48
N ASN A 370 -10.23 10.13 -1.31
CA ASN A 370 -9.36 10.07 -2.50
C ASN A 370 -7.87 9.83 -2.17
N ALA A 371 -7.43 10.09 -0.93
CA ALA A 371 -6.11 9.78 -0.41
C ALA A 371 -6.07 8.44 0.36
N GLU A 372 -7.23 7.91 0.76
CA GLU A 372 -7.39 6.69 1.57
C GLU A 372 -7.91 5.47 0.78
N ASP A 373 -8.12 5.55 -0.54
CA ASP A 373 -8.50 4.42 -1.38
C ASP A 373 -7.45 3.29 -1.23
N LYS A 374 -7.77 2.31 -0.37
CA LYS A 374 -6.99 1.11 -0.06
C LYS A 374 -7.12 0.05 -1.14
#